data_AF-A0A952RKW6-F1
#
_entry.id   AF-A0A952RKW6-F1
#
_cell.length_a   1.000
_cell.length_b   1.000
_cell.length_c   1.000
_cell.angle_alpha   90.00
_cell.angle_beta   90.00
_cell.angle_gamma   90.00
#
_symmetry.space_group_name_H-M   'P 1'
#
loop_
_entity.id
_entity.type
_entity.pdbx_description
1 polymer ?
#
loop_
_entity_poly.entity_id
_entity_poly.type
_entity_poly.pdbx_seq_one_letter_code
_entity_poly.pdbx_strand_id
1 'polypeptide(L)'
;MNAGITRRRAIAEVMLTGGATLFLYPISWLLRRSFGLESAEYETSFFFFYLAYVINDPHFAVTYLLFYRDAKKRAFSPEVPRVQRARWIVSGVVVPIVLVAWGIYAIRKNEAQTLGWMVQLMYLLVGWHYVKQGFGVLTVLSARRGVKITPTERRATLFHAFAGWAFAWASPVSDGGYFEEKGLVYRGVAHPQWLMILTGVVLGASSLLLVGVIAARKIREGKMIPLGPLLGLLISIWSWMIFSGADPLVRYAIPALHSIQYLFFVYLLNKNKAKAHEGPPSFGRPASVRVGAIALASLGLGWFLFHGAPEFLDLAFTKKLPAGDVDEMGPTPIFAALFTYVNLHHYFMDHVIWRRENPETKYLQDAPPAVIAPPAAEPERLAA
;
A
#
# COMPACT_ATOMS: atom_id res chain seq x y z
N MET A 1 25.93 21.12 1.44
CA MET A 1 25.86 20.48 2.78
C MET A 1 24.48 19.87 2.93
N ASN A 2 24.38 18.54 3.10
CA ASN A 2 23.08 17.89 3.38
C ASN A 2 22.64 18.33 4.77
N ALA A 3 21.55 19.10 4.87
CA ALA A 3 20.87 19.31 6.15
C ALA A 3 20.49 17.92 6.69
N GLY A 4 21.22 17.45 7.70
CA GLY A 4 21.00 16.12 8.27
C GLY A 4 19.55 15.97 8.72
N ILE A 5 18.93 14.82 8.41
CA ILE A 5 17.61 14.49 8.94
C ILE A 5 17.70 14.57 10.47
N THR A 6 16.86 15.41 11.09
CA THR A 6 16.84 15.52 12.56
C THR A 6 16.49 14.16 13.16
N ARG A 7 17.04 13.84 14.34
CA ARG A 7 16.76 12.57 15.04
C ARG A 7 15.26 12.31 15.20
N ARG A 8 14.47 13.35 15.51
CA ARG A 8 13.00 13.29 15.61
C ARG A 8 12.36 12.86 14.29
N ARG A 9 12.77 13.46 13.17
CA ARG A 9 12.27 13.09 11.83
C ARG A 9 12.65 11.65 11.46
N ALA A 10 13.88 11.23 11.77
CA ALA A 10 14.30 9.85 11.52
C ALA A 10 13.48 8.82 12.30
N ILE A 11 13.18 9.09 13.58
CA ILE A 11 12.31 8.23 14.41
C ILE A 11 10.90 8.19 13.83
N ALA A 12 10.32 9.34 13.50
CA ALA A 12 8.98 9.40 12.92
C ALA A 12 8.88 8.61 11.60
N GLU A 13 9.87 8.74 10.71
CA GLU A 13 9.93 7.95 9.48
C GLU A 13 9.94 6.45 9.77
N VAL A 14 10.75 5.98 10.73
CA VAL A 14 10.80 4.56 11.09
C VAL A 14 9.46 4.09 11.65
N MET A 15 8.82 4.85 12.54
CA MET A 15 7.52 4.49 13.11
C MET A 15 6.44 4.38 12.03
N LEU A 16 6.35 5.40 11.16
CA LEU A 16 5.35 5.47 10.09
C LEU A 16 5.58 4.45 8.97
N THR A 17 6.78 3.90 8.85
CA THR A 17 7.12 2.94 7.78
C THR A 17 7.33 1.52 8.26
N GLY A 18 6.80 1.19 9.44
CA GLY A 18 6.66 -0.19 9.93
C GLY A 18 7.16 -0.38 11.35
N GLY A 19 8.08 0.45 11.83
CA GLY A 19 8.71 0.31 13.15
C GLY A 19 7.73 0.29 14.32
N ALA A 20 6.56 0.93 14.19
CA ALA A 20 5.50 0.88 15.19
C ALA A 20 5.05 -0.56 15.53
N THR A 21 5.14 -1.48 14.56
CA THR A 21 4.79 -2.90 14.73
C THR A 21 5.55 -3.56 15.88
N LEU A 22 6.81 -3.18 16.10
CA LEU A 22 7.64 -3.79 17.14
C LEU A 22 7.13 -3.48 18.56
N PHE A 23 6.40 -2.38 18.73
CA PHE A 23 5.76 -2.03 20.00
C PHE A 23 4.42 -2.73 20.20
N LEU A 24 3.77 -3.18 19.13
CA LEU A 24 2.47 -3.84 19.22
C LEU A 24 2.56 -5.26 19.79
N TYR A 25 3.69 -5.97 19.59
CA TYR A 25 3.89 -7.29 20.20
C TYR A 25 3.93 -7.26 21.74
N PRO A 26 4.74 -6.42 22.41
CA PRO A 26 4.70 -6.34 23.86
C PRO A 26 3.37 -5.78 24.38
N ILE A 27 2.72 -4.86 23.66
CA ILE A 27 1.37 -4.38 24.01
C ILE A 27 0.35 -5.52 23.93
N SER A 28 0.35 -6.31 22.85
CA SER A 28 -0.50 -7.49 22.71
C SER A 28 -0.28 -8.48 23.85
N TRP A 29 0.98 -8.75 24.21
CA TRP A 29 1.29 -9.61 25.34
C TRP A 29 0.72 -9.07 26.66
N LEU A 30 0.85 -7.77 26.93
CA LEU A 30 0.26 -7.13 28.12
C LEU A 30 -1.27 -7.22 28.12
N LEU A 31 -1.92 -6.93 27.00
CA LEU A 31 -3.38 -6.99 26.89
C LEU A 31 -3.90 -8.41 27.14
N ARG A 32 -3.29 -9.41 26.49
CA ARG A 32 -3.66 -10.82 26.68
C ARG A 32 -3.42 -11.28 28.12
N ARG A 33 -2.34 -10.82 28.76
CA ARG A 33 -2.05 -11.14 30.16
C ARG A 33 -3.04 -10.50 31.13
N SER A 34 -3.47 -9.27 30.87
CA SER A 34 -4.35 -8.51 31.77
C SER A 34 -5.83 -8.85 31.62
N PHE A 35 -6.28 -9.12 30.40
CA PHE A 35 -7.71 -9.23 30.07
C PHE A 35 -8.13 -10.61 29.52
N GLY A 36 -7.18 -11.52 29.27
CA GLY A 36 -7.42 -12.77 28.57
C GLY A 36 -7.41 -12.58 27.04
N LEU A 37 -7.24 -13.69 26.30
CA LEU A 37 -7.14 -13.64 24.84
C LEU A 37 -8.45 -13.23 24.17
N GLU A 38 -9.58 -13.83 24.57
CA GLU A 38 -10.88 -13.60 23.94
C GLU A 38 -11.32 -12.13 24.01
N SER A 39 -11.35 -11.56 25.22
CA SER A 39 -11.67 -10.14 25.43
C SER A 39 -10.70 -9.22 24.69
N ALA A 40 -9.40 -9.51 24.77
CA ALA A 40 -8.41 -8.65 24.12
C ALA A 40 -8.49 -8.73 22.59
N GLU A 41 -8.79 -9.90 22.02
CA GLU A 41 -9.01 -10.08 20.58
C GLU A 41 -10.27 -9.34 20.12
N TYR A 42 -11.38 -9.48 20.85
CA TYR A 42 -12.64 -8.79 20.56
C TYR A 42 -12.43 -7.27 20.52
N GLU A 43 -11.91 -6.68 21.59
CA GLU A 43 -11.69 -5.23 21.71
C GLU A 43 -10.69 -4.72 20.65
N THR A 44 -9.62 -5.47 20.40
CA THR A 44 -8.62 -5.11 19.38
C THR A 44 -9.23 -5.15 17.98
N SER A 45 -10.02 -6.20 17.67
CA SER A 45 -10.67 -6.33 16.37
C SER A 45 -11.67 -5.21 16.13
N PHE A 46 -12.47 -4.84 17.14
CA PHE A 46 -13.43 -3.74 17.08
C PHE A 46 -12.70 -2.40 16.90
N PHE A 47 -11.66 -2.15 17.68
CA PHE A 47 -10.84 -0.94 17.55
C PHE A 47 -10.29 -0.78 16.13
N PHE A 48 -9.67 -1.82 15.57
CA PHE A 48 -9.10 -1.75 14.22
C PHE A 48 -10.16 -1.72 13.12
N PHE A 49 -11.34 -2.33 13.34
CA PHE A 49 -12.49 -2.20 12.45
C PHE A 49 -12.92 -0.74 12.30
N TYR A 50 -13.11 0.00 13.40
CA TYR A 50 -13.45 1.42 13.32
C TYR A 50 -12.28 2.30 12.87
N LEU A 51 -11.05 1.91 13.22
CA LEU A 51 -9.86 2.62 12.74
C LEU A 51 -9.72 2.55 11.21
N ALA A 52 -10.25 1.50 10.58
CA ALA A 52 -10.25 1.37 9.12
C ALA A 52 -10.94 2.55 8.42
N TYR A 53 -12.01 3.10 8.99
CA TYR A 53 -12.78 4.23 8.43
C TYR A 53 -11.92 5.49 8.26
N VAL A 54 -10.93 5.68 9.13
CA VAL A 54 -10.09 6.89 9.16
C VAL A 54 -8.68 6.67 8.63
N ILE A 55 -8.28 5.42 8.41
CA ILE A 55 -6.93 5.06 7.93
C ILE A 55 -6.97 4.27 6.63
N ASN A 56 -7.68 3.13 6.61
CA ASN A 56 -7.68 2.20 5.48
C ASN A 56 -8.51 2.71 4.31
N ASP A 57 -9.76 3.13 4.55
CA ASP A 57 -10.63 3.60 3.47
C ASP A 57 -10.07 4.85 2.79
N PRO A 58 -9.54 5.84 3.53
CA PRO A 58 -8.87 6.99 2.92
C PRO A 58 -7.59 6.61 2.17
N HIS A 59 -6.88 5.56 2.59
CA HIS A 59 -5.71 5.05 1.87
C HIS A 59 -6.08 4.53 0.47
N PHE A 60 -7.14 3.73 0.36
CA PHE A 60 -7.65 3.32 -0.95
C PHE A 60 -8.15 4.52 -1.74
N ALA A 61 -8.99 5.37 -1.14
CA ALA A 61 -9.60 6.52 -1.82
C ALA A 61 -8.59 7.54 -2.34
N VAL A 62 -7.54 7.85 -1.58
CA VAL A 62 -6.52 8.82 -2.03
C VAL A 62 -5.80 8.34 -3.28
N THR A 63 -5.71 7.02 -3.47
CA THR A 63 -5.15 6.43 -4.71
C THR A 63 -5.97 6.84 -5.92
N TYR A 64 -7.30 6.77 -5.84
CA TYR A 64 -8.20 7.20 -6.91
C TYR A 64 -8.03 8.70 -7.20
N LEU A 65 -7.97 9.52 -6.14
CA LEU A 65 -7.76 10.96 -6.27
C LEU A 65 -6.44 11.29 -6.96
N LEU A 66 -5.35 10.59 -6.66
CA LEU A 66 -4.05 10.81 -7.28
C LEU A 66 -3.98 10.28 -8.71
N PHE A 67 -4.55 9.09 -8.95
CA PHE A 67 -4.45 8.38 -10.22
C PHE A 67 -5.27 9.04 -11.33
N TYR A 68 -6.52 9.42 -11.02
CA TYR A 68 -7.44 10.03 -11.99
C TYR A 68 -7.29 11.55 -12.09
N ARG A 69 -6.49 12.19 -11.23
CA ARG A 69 -6.11 13.59 -11.43
C ARG A 69 -5.41 13.77 -12.78
N ASP A 70 -5.89 14.76 -13.54
CA ASP A 70 -5.40 15.10 -14.87
C ASP A 70 -5.48 13.91 -15.86
N ALA A 71 -6.51 13.06 -15.74
CA ALA A 71 -6.70 11.85 -16.55
C ALA A 71 -6.47 12.08 -18.06
N LYS A 72 -7.06 13.15 -18.62
CA LYS A 72 -6.87 13.52 -20.04
C LYS A 72 -5.40 13.72 -20.40
N LYS A 73 -4.63 14.41 -19.54
CA LYS A 73 -3.20 14.63 -19.74
C LYS A 73 -2.44 13.30 -19.64
N ARG A 74 -2.73 12.47 -18.63
CA ARG A 74 -2.05 11.18 -18.42
C ARG A 74 -2.32 10.17 -19.55
N ALA A 75 -3.52 10.17 -20.11
CA ALA A 75 -3.92 9.25 -21.17
C ALA A 75 -3.42 9.68 -22.56
N PHE A 76 -3.43 10.97 -22.87
CA PHE A 76 -3.30 11.44 -24.25
C PHE A 76 -2.16 12.43 -24.50
N SER A 77 -1.54 13.03 -23.46
CA SER A 77 -0.51 14.04 -23.71
C SER A 77 0.78 13.44 -24.28
N PRO A 78 1.33 14.01 -25.37
CA PRO A 78 2.66 13.65 -25.89
C PRO A 78 3.79 13.76 -24.85
N GLU A 79 3.65 14.63 -23.84
CA GLU A 79 4.63 14.84 -22.77
C GLU A 79 4.79 13.62 -21.85
N VAL A 80 3.79 12.74 -21.78
CA VAL A 80 3.83 11.53 -20.96
C VAL A 80 4.43 10.39 -21.78
N PRO A 81 5.47 9.67 -21.29
CA PRO A 81 6.06 8.56 -22.04
C PRO A 81 5.03 7.51 -22.47
N ARG A 82 5.16 6.98 -23.70
CA ARG A 82 4.21 6.00 -24.29
C ARG A 82 3.90 4.83 -23.36
N VAL A 83 4.93 4.26 -22.73
CA VAL A 83 4.79 3.14 -21.78
C VAL A 83 3.98 3.53 -20.56
N GLN A 84 4.15 4.75 -20.05
CA GLN A 84 3.38 5.24 -18.90
C GLN A 84 1.91 5.50 -19.27
N ARG A 85 1.64 6.00 -20.49
CA ARG A 85 0.27 6.15 -21.01
C ARG A 85 -0.43 4.79 -21.15
N ALA A 86 0.25 3.81 -21.75
CA ALA A 86 -0.28 2.46 -21.91
C ALA A 86 -0.61 1.82 -20.55
N ARG A 87 0.29 1.93 -19.57
CA ARG A 87 0.05 1.47 -18.20
C ARG A 87 -1.15 2.18 -17.56
N TRP A 88 -1.27 3.49 -17.75
CA TRP A 88 -2.41 4.26 -17.22
C TRP A 88 -3.72 3.81 -17.85
N ILE A 89 -3.79 3.59 -19.18
CA ILE A 89 -4.99 3.10 -19.87
C ILE A 89 -5.36 1.70 -19.39
N VAL A 90 -4.38 0.80 -19.29
CA VAL A 90 -4.63 -0.57 -18.80
C VAL A 90 -5.15 -0.53 -17.37
N SER A 91 -4.42 0.12 -16.45
CA SER A 91 -4.83 0.15 -15.04
C SER A 91 -6.10 0.95 -14.81
N GLY A 92 -6.31 2.05 -15.52
CA GLY A 92 -7.38 3.02 -15.26
C GLY A 92 -8.67 2.84 -16.04
N VAL A 93 -8.65 2.04 -17.11
CA VAL A 93 -9.80 1.81 -17.99
C VAL A 93 -10.04 0.31 -18.18
N VAL A 94 -9.04 -0.43 -18.67
CA VAL A 94 -9.23 -1.85 -19.00
C VAL A 94 -9.48 -2.70 -17.76
N VAL A 95 -8.61 -2.62 -16.76
CA VAL A 95 -8.73 -3.36 -15.50
C VAL A 95 -10.08 -3.11 -14.82
N PRO A 96 -10.51 -1.85 -14.56
CA PRO A 96 -11.78 -1.64 -13.86
C PRO A 96 -12.99 -2.14 -14.67
N ILE A 97 -12.99 -2.02 -16.01
CA ILE A 97 -14.06 -2.59 -16.85
C ILE A 97 -14.11 -4.12 -16.70
N VAL A 98 -12.96 -4.79 -16.75
CA VAL A 98 -12.88 -6.26 -16.60
C VAL A 98 -13.38 -6.68 -15.22
N LEU A 99 -12.95 -6.01 -14.15
CA LEU A 99 -13.36 -6.35 -12.79
C LEU A 99 -14.86 -6.11 -12.56
N VAL A 100 -15.42 -5.01 -13.09
CA VAL A 100 -16.87 -4.75 -13.04
C VAL A 100 -17.65 -5.81 -13.82
N ALA A 101 -17.19 -6.17 -15.03
CA ALA A 101 -17.83 -7.20 -15.83
C ALA A 101 -17.81 -8.57 -15.13
N TRP A 102 -16.70 -8.92 -14.48
CA TRP A 102 -16.58 -10.14 -13.67
C TRP A 102 -17.57 -10.12 -12.50
N GLY A 103 -17.61 -9.04 -11.71
CA GLY A 103 -18.55 -8.93 -10.60
C GLY A 103 -20.02 -9.00 -11.03
N ILE A 104 -20.39 -8.27 -12.09
CA ILE A 104 -21.75 -8.31 -12.66
C ILE A 104 -22.10 -9.71 -13.14
N TYR A 105 -21.18 -10.39 -13.83
CA TYR A 105 -21.40 -11.75 -14.31
C TYR A 105 -21.68 -12.71 -13.14
N ALA A 106 -20.84 -12.68 -12.10
CA ALA A 106 -20.99 -13.56 -10.94
C ALA A 106 -22.32 -13.33 -10.21
N ILE A 107 -22.68 -12.06 -9.98
CA ILE A 107 -23.95 -11.70 -9.32
C ILE A 107 -25.16 -12.10 -10.18
N ARG A 108 -25.11 -11.85 -11.50
CA ARG A 108 -26.21 -12.22 -12.42
C ARG A 108 -26.42 -13.74 -12.52
N LYS A 109 -25.36 -14.52 -12.34
CA LYS A 109 -25.39 -15.98 -12.36
C LYS A 109 -25.64 -16.62 -11.00
N ASN A 110 -25.66 -15.82 -9.93
CA ASN A 110 -25.72 -16.29 -8.55
C ASN A 110 -24.57 -17.24 -8.17
N GLU A 111 -23.38 -17.02 -8.74
CA GLU A 111 -22.22 -17.92 -8.58
C GLU A 111 -21.21 -17.38 -7.55
N ALA A 112 -21.37 -17.78 -6.29
CA ALA A 112 -20.51 -17.33 -5.21
C ALA A 112 -19.03 -17.66 -5.42
N GLN A 113 -18.75 -18.83 -6.00
CA GLN A 113 -17.38 -19.24 -6.32
C GLN A 113 -16.72 -18.32 -7.35
N THR A 114 -17.48 -17.77 -8.29
CA THR A 114 -16.95 -16.86 -9.32
C THR A 114 -16.51 -15.53 -8.69
N LEU A 115 -17.24 -15.00 -7.70
CA LEU A 115 -16.74 -13.89 -6.86
C LEU A 115 -15.60 -14.35 -5.94
N GLY A 116 -15.67 -15.56 -5.40
CA GLY A 116 -14.63 -16.16 -4.57
C GLY A 116 -13.27 -16.21 -5.27
N TRP A 117 -13.23 -16.46 -6.57
CA TRP A 117 -12.00 -16.37 -7.37
C TRP A 117 -11.44 -14.94 -7.44
N MET A 118 -12.31 -13.93 -7.48
CA MET A 118 -11.90 -12.54 -7.42
C MET A 118 -11.33 -12.20 -6.04
N VAL A 119 -11.92 -12.73 -4.96
CA VAL A 119 -11.41 -12.61 -3.57
C VAL A 119 -10.05 -13.30 -3.42
N GLN A 120 -9.87 -14.49 -3.97
CA GLN A 120 -8.59 -15.21 -3.93
C GLN A 120 -7.50 -14.45 -4.69
N LEU A 121 -7.83 -13.87 -5.85
CA LEU A 121 -6.90 -12.99 -6.57
C LEU A 121 -6.55 -11.76 -5.75
N MET A 122 -7.51 -11.18 -5.02
CA MET A 122 -7.26 -10.06 -4.12
C MET A 122 -6.23 -10.44 -3.07
N TYR A 123 -6.42 -11.51 -2.31
CA TYR A 123 -5.46 -11.93 -1.26
C TYR A 123 -4.08 -12.29 -1.83
N LEU A 124 -4.01 -12.93 -3.00
CA LEU A 124 -2.75 -13.18 -3.68
C LEU A 124 -2.00 -11.86 -3.95
N LEU A 125 -2.72 -10.85 -4.44
CA LEU A 125 -2.13 -9.56 -4.80
C LEU A 125 -1.90 -8.62 -3.61
N VAL A 126 -2.65 -8.74 -2.51
CA VAL A 126 -2.37 -8.04 -1.23
C VAL A 126 -0.93 -8.29 -0.83
N GLY A 127 -0.51 -9.57 -0.80
CA GLY A 127 0.84 -9.92 -0.39
C GLY A 127 1.92 -9.37 -1.33
N TRP A 128 1.67 -9.43 -2.63
CA TRP A 128 2.56 -8.85 -3.64
C TRP A 128 2.68 -7.33 -3.47
N HIS A 129 1.57 -6.67 -3.16
CA HIS A 129 1.51 -5.24 -2.95
C HIS A 129 2.29 -4.82 -1.69
N TYR A 130 2.15 -5.55 -0.58
CA TYR A 130 2.85 -5.28 0.68
C TYR A 130 4.37 -5.33 0.53
N VAL A 131 4.89 -6.41 -0.06
CA VAL A 131 6.34 -6.57 -0.22
C VAL A 131 6.93 -5.53 -1.18
N LYS A 132 6.16 -5.10 -2.19
CA LYS A 132 6.55 -4.01 -3.09
C LYS A 132 6.52 -2.64 -2.40
N GLN A 133 5.56 -2.38 -1.52
CA GLN A 133 5.53 -1.15 -0.73
C GLN A 133 6.72 -1.09 0.22
N GLY A 134 7.05 -2.20 0.91
CA GLY A 134 8.26 -2.32 1.71
C GLY A 134 9.55 -2.08 0.90
N PHE A 135 9.62 -2.57 -0.34
CA PHE A 135 10.72 -2.25 -1.25
C PHE A 135 10.75 -0.76 -1.64
N GLY A 136 9.60 -0.14 -1.85
CA GLY A 136 9.44 1.31 -2.05
C GLY A 136 9.99 2.11 -0.87
N VAL A 137 9.68 1.69 0.36
CA VAL A 137 10.20 2.30 1.59
C VAL A 137 11.72 2.28 1.61
N LEU A 138 12.32 1.11 1.39
CA LEU A 138 13.77 0.99 1.34
C LEU A 138 14.38 1.95 0.33
N THR A 139 13.87 1.94 -0.91
CA THR A 139 14.46 2.69 -2.01
C THR A 139 14.29 4.21 -1.86
N VAL A 140 13.09 4.68 -1.55
CA VAL A 140 12.79 6.11 -1.42
C VAL A 140 13.52 6.70 -0.21
N LEU A 141 13.41 6.07 0.96
CA LEU A 141 14.02 6.61 2.17
C LEU A 141 15.54 6.49 2.19
N SER A 142 16.13 5.51 1.49
CA SER A 142 17.58 5.47 1.26
C SER A 142 18.03 6.60 0.34
N ALA A 143 17.31 6.83 -0.77
CA ALA A 143 17.62 7.92 -1.69
C ALA A 143 17.55 9.29 -1.01
N ARG A 144 16.56 9.50 -0.13
CA ARG A 144 16.42 10.72 0.71
C ARG A 144 17.59 10.92 1.68
N ARG A 145 18.32 9.85 2.01
CA ARG A 145 19.55 9.88 2.84
C ARG A 145 20.82 9.94 1.98
N GLY A 146 20.70 10.14 0.67
CA GLY A 146 21.82 10.16 -0.27
C GLY A 146 22.42 8.77 -0.57
N VAL A 147 21.78 7.69 -0.12
CA VAL A 147 22.22 6.32 -0.37
C VAL A 147 21.48 5.76 -1.59
N LYS A 148 22.23 5.51 -2.67
CA LYS A 148 21.70 4.87 -3.88
C LYS A 148 21.84 3.36 -3.78
N ILE A 149 20.73 2.66 -4.06
CA ILE A 149 20.69 1.21 -4.20
C ILE A 149 21.20 0.84 -5.59
N THR A 150 22.23 0.01 -5.65
CA THR A 150 22.84 -0.49 -6.89
C THR A 150 21.91 -1.48 -7.60
N PRO A 151 22.13 -1.78 -8.90
CA PRO A 151 21.33 -2.76 -9.62
C PRO A 151 21.37 -4.18 -9.02
N THR A 152 22.49 -4.57 -8.40
CA THR A 152 22.65 -5.89 -7.75
C THR A 152 21.87 -5.93 -6.45
N GLU A 153 22.02 -4.92 -5.59
CA GLU A 153 21.23 -4.78 -4.36
C GLU A 153 19.75 -4.77 -4.65
N ARG A 154 19.32 -3.98 -5.63
CA ARG A 154 17.93 -3.92 -6.07
C ARG A 154 17.40 -5.30 -6.46
N ARG A 155 18.15 -6.08 -7.23
CA ARG A 155 17.75 -7.42 -7.68
C ARG A 155 17.66 -8.39 -6.52
N ALA A 156 18.66 -8.42 -5.64
CA ALA A 156 18.66 -9.28 -4.46
C ALA A 156 17.49 -8.95 -3.51
N THR A 157 17.24 -7.66 -3.26
CA THR A 157 16.12 -7.24 -2.42
C THR A 157 14.77 -7.58 -3.03
N LEU A 158 14.56 -7.35 -4.33
CA LEU A 158 13.31 -7.73 -4.99
C LEU A 158 13.10 -9.25 -5.03
N PHE A 159 14.18 -10.00 -5.26
CA PHE A 159 14.11 -11.47 -5.20
C PHE A 159 13.67 -11.93 -3.82
N HIS A 160 14.26 -11.38 -2.74
CA HIS A 160 13.85 -11.68 -1.38
C HIS A 160 12.40 -11.26 -1.09
N ALA A 161 11.97 -10.08 -1.55
CA ALA A 161 10.60 -9.61 -1.42
C ALA A 161 9.60 -10.58 -2.08
N PHE A 162 9.86 -11.02 -3.31
CA PHE A 162 8.98 -11.96 -4.00
C PHE A 162 9.05 -13.39 -3.45
N ALA A 163 10.21 -13.83 -2.95
CA ALA A 163 10.32 -15.10 -2.25
C ALA A 163 9.51 -15.10 -0.94
N GLY A 164 9.55 -14.00 -0.19
CA GLY A 164 8.74 -13.81 1.02
C GLY A 164 7.24 -13.80 0.72
N TRP A 165 6.83 -13.11 -0.35
CA TRP A 165 5.44 -13.16 -0.82
C TRP A 165 5.00 -14.56 -1.23
N ALA A 166 5.79 -15.27 -2.04
CA ALA A 166 5.47 -16.62 -2.48
C ALA A 166 5.35 -17.59 -1.30
N PHE A 167 6.24 -17.49 -0.31
CA PHE A 167 6.16 -18.28 0.90
C PHE A 167 4.95 -17.93 1.75
N ALA A 168 4.65 -16.65 1.95
CA ALA A 168 3.47 -16.21 2.69
C ALA A 168 2.16 -16.63 2.03
N TRP A 169 2.10 -16.71 0.70
CA TRP A 169 0.94 -17.26 -0.01
C TRP A 169 0.81 -18.78 0.19
N ALA A 170 1.94 -19.50 0.14
CA ALA A 170 1.96 -20.96 0.28
C ALA A 170 1.80 -21.48 1.73
N SER A 171 1.84 -20.59 2.73
CA SER A 171 1.85 -20.93 4.15
C SER A 171 0.65 -20.29 4.87
N PRO A 172 -0.06 -21.01 5.74
CA PRO A 172 0.17 -22.41 6.12
C PRO A 172 -0.32 -23.41 5.06
N VAL A 173 0.08 -24.68 5.21
CA VAL A 173 -0.49 -25.80 4.45
C VAL A 173 -1.99 -25.86 4.69
N SER A 174 -2.76 -26.04 3.63
CA SER A 174 -4.21 -26.16 3.67
C SER A 174 -4.71 -27.06 2.55
N ASP A 175 -5.69 -27.92 2.84
CA ASP A 175 -6.35 -28.75 1.83
C ASP A 175 -7.40 -27.96 1.00
N GLY A 176 -7.49 -26.64 1.23
CA GLY A 176 -8.59 -25.82 0.77
C GLY A 176 -9.83 -26.03 1.64
N GLY A 177 -10.75 -25.07 1.62
CA GLY A 177 -11.92 -25.11 2.50
C GLY A 177 -12.90 -24.00 2.17
N TYR A 178 -13.98 -23.93 2.93
CA TYR A 178 -14.91 -22.81 2.84
C TYR A 178 -14.40 -21.65 3.68
N PHE A 179 -14.44 -20.46 3.09
CA PHE A 179 -14.09 -19.20 3.71
C PHE A 179 -15.27 -18.25 3.54
N GLU A 180 -15.40 -17.31 4.47
CA GLU A 180 -16.34 -16.21 4.39
C GLU A 180 -15.56 -14.92 4.26
N GLU A 181 -15.89 -14.10 3.26
CA GLU A 181 -15.36 -12.75 3.13
C GLU A 181 -16.49 -11.78 2.83
N LYS A 182 -16.75 -10.85 3.76
CA LYS A 182 -17.81 -9.84 3.65
C LYS A 182 -19.17 -10.45 3.29
N GLY A 183 -19.54 -11.53 3.99
CA GLY A 183 -20.78 -12.27 3.78
C GLY A 183 -20.74 -13.25 2.61
N LEU A 184 -19.76 -13.19 1.71
CA LEU A 184 -19.64 -14.17 0.62
C LEU A 184 -18.97 -15.46 1.13
N VAL A 185 -19.65 -16.59 1.00
CA VAL A 185 -19.06 -17.92 1.29
C VAL A 185 -18.54 -18.55 0.01
N TYR A 186 -17.27 -18.92 -0.02
CA TYR A 186 -16.63 -19.50 -1.21
C TYR A 186 -15.58 -20.56 -0.84
N ARG A 187 -15.20 -21.39 -1.80
CA ARG A 187 -14.15 -22.39 -1.62
C ARG A 187 -12.78 -21.82 -1.98
N GLY A 188 -11.86 -21.84 -1.02
CA GLY A 188 -10.47 -21.45 -1.20
C GLY A 188 -9.62 -22.51 -1.91
N VAL A 189 -8.48 -22.06 -2.44
CA VAL A 189 -7.48 -22.91 -3.11
C VAL A 189 -6.67 -23.65 -2.06
N ALA A 190 -6.35 -24.91 -2.32
CA ALA A 190 -5.46 -25.69 -1.46
C ALA A 190 -4.00 -25.19 -1.57
N HIS A 191 -3.31 -25.14 -0.44
CA HIS A 191 -1.88 -24.85 -0.35
C HIS A 191 -1.14 -26.13 0.05
N PRO A 192 -0.67 -26.93 -0.92
CA PRO A 192 -0.06 -28.22 -0.63
C PRO A 192 1.30 -28.06 0.04
N GLN A 193 1.69 -29.05 0.85
CA GLN A 193 2.95 -29.03 1.61
C GLN A 193 4.19 -28.85 0.73
N TRP A 194 4.22 -29.44 -0.47
CA TRP A 194 5.36 -29.30 -1.38
C TRP A 194 5.58 -27.85 -1.81
N LEU A 195 4.50 -27.07 -1.99
CA LEU A 195 4.57 -25.68 -2.40
C LEU A 195 5.21 -24.86 -1.28
N MET A 196 4.74 -25.03 -0.05
CA MET A 196 5.30 -24.39 1.14
C MET A 196 6.79 -24.70 1.33
N ILE A 197 7.20 -25.97 1.18
CA ILE A 197 8.60 -26.39 1.30
C ILE A 197 9.44 -25.72 0.21
N LEU A 198 9.01 -25.78 -1.05
CA LEU A 198 9.73 -25.21 -2.18
C LEU A 198 9.93 -23.70 -2.02
N THR A 199 8.85 -22.96 -1.73
CA THR A 199 8.93 -21.51 -1.49
C THR A 199 9.75 -21.19 -0.24
N GLY A 200 9.73 -22.05 0.77
CA GLY A 200 10.54 -21.93 1.99
C GLY A 200 12.04 -22.06 1.73
N VAL A 201 12.45 -23.02 0.89
CA VAL A 201 13.85 -23.17 0.46
C VAL A 201 14.30 -21.94 -0.34
N VAL A 202 13.47 -21.46 -1.27
CA VAL A 202 13.74 -20.25 -2.06
C VAL A 202 13.85 -19.03 -1.15
N LEU A 203 12.97 -18.89 -0.16
CA LEU A 203 13.04 -17.83 0.86
C LEU A 203 14.35 -17.91 1.66
N GLY A 204 14.75 -19.09 2.13
CA GLY A 204 16.02 -19.30 2.83
C GLY A 204 17.22 -18.88 2.00
N ALA A 205 17.30 -19.33 0.75
CA ALA A 205 18.37 -18.96 -0.19
C ALA A 205 18.38 -17.44 -0.48
N SER A 206 17.21 -16.83 -0.70
CA SER A 206 17.09 -15.39 -0.92
C SER A 206 17.52 -14.55 0.30
N SER A 207 17.30 -15.06 1.50
CA SER A 207 17.68 -14.40 2.76
C SER A 207 19.20 -14.37 2.91
N LEU A 208 19.86 -15.50 2.66
CA LEU A 208 21.33 -15.60 2.65
C LEU A 208 21.93 -14.66 1.59
N LEU A 209 21.34 -14.62 0.39
CA LEU A 209 21.77 -13.70 -0.68
C LEU A 209 21.63 -12.23 -0.25
N LEU A 210 20.51 -11.85 0.37
CA LEU A 210 20.30 -10.48 0.84
C LEU A 210 21.34 -10.09 1.90
N VAL A 211 21.60 -10.97 2.88
CA VAL A 211 22.64 -10.77 3.90
C VAL A 211 24.01 -10.60 3.25
N GLY A 212 24.37 -11.50 2.32
CA GLY A 212 25.63 -11.44 1.61
C GLY A 212 25.83 -10.14 0.84
N VAL A 213 24.78 -9.64 0.17
CA VAL A 213 24.83 -8.36 -0.56
C VAL A 213 24.99 -7.17 0.39
N ILE A 214 24.29 -7.16 1.53
CA ILE A 214 24.44 -6.11 2.54
C ILE A 214 25.85 -6.12 3.15
N ALA A 215 26.37 -7.30 3.48
CA ALA A 215 27.72 -7.47 4.00
C ALA A 215 28.78 -7.05 2.98
N ALA A 216 28.64 -7.46 1.71
CA ALA A 216 29.54 -7.09 0.64
C ALA A 216 29.57 -5.57 0.41
N ARG A 217 28.42 -4.88 0.54
CA ARG A 217 28.36 -3.42 0.50
C ARG A 217 29.16 -2.81 1.65
N LYS A 218 28.96 -3.29 2.88
CA LYS A 218 29.67 -2.79 4.05
C LYS A 218 31.18 -2.92 3.90
N ILE A 219 31.65 -4.05 3.37
CA ILE A 219 33.07 -4.31 3.13
C ILE A 219 33.61 -3.39 2.04
N ARG A 220 32.92 -3.28 0.89
CA ARG A 220 33.39 -2.50 -0.26
C ARG A 220 33.33 -0.98 -0.07
N GLU A 221 32.31 -0.47 0.60
CA GLU A 221 32.02 0.97 0.67
C GLU A 221 32.19 1.55 2.09
N GLY A 222 32.47 0.71 3.10
CA GLY A 222 32.50 1.10 4.51
C GLY A 222 31.11 1.49 5.08
N LYS A 223 30.06 1.50 4.25
CA LYS A 223 28.72 2.02 4.58
C LYS A 223 27.66 0.93 4.47
N MET A 224 26.75 0.92 5.44
CA MET A 224 25.54 0.07 5.41
C MET A 224 24.43 0.74 4.62
N ILE A 225 23.48 -0.07 4.15
CA ILE A 225 22.14 0.42 3.84
C ILE A 225 21.55 1.04 5.12
N PRO A 226 20.87 2.21 5.06
CA PRO A 226 20.26 2.81 6.23
C PRO A 226 19.32 1.85 6.96
N LEU A 227 19.53 1.67 8.27
CA LEU A 227 18.82 0.67 9.07
C LEU A 227 17.30 0.91 9.13
N GLY A 228 16.86 2.16 9.24
CA GLY A 228 15.42 2.48 9.28
C GLY A 228 14.65 2.01 8.04
N PRO A 229 15.08 2.40 6.83
CA PRO A 229 14.51 1.91 5.58
C PRO A 229 14.59 0.38 5.39
N LEU A 230 15.70 -0.24 5.81
CA LEU A 230 15.86 -1.70 5.80
C LEU A 230 14.87 -2.37 6.76
N LEU A 231 14.69 -1.82 7.96
CA LEU A 231 13.73 -2.30 8.94
C LEU A 231 12.30 -2.23 8.42
N GLY A 232 11.90 -1.13 7.76
CA GLY A 232 10.58 -1.00 7.15
C GLY A 232 10.30 -2.09 6.11
N LEU A 233 11.29 -2.40 5.26
CA LEU A 233 11.22 -3.53 4.33
C LEU A 233 11.06 -4.87 5.07
N LEU A 234 11.93 -5.14 6.04
CA LEU A 234 11.96 -6.44 6.74
C LEU A 234 10.69 -6.67 7.56
N ILE A 235 10.13 -5.64 8.18
CA ILE A 235 8.84 -5.72 8.87
C ILE A 235 7.72 -6.08 7.88
N SER A 236 7.70 -5.42 6.71
CA SER A 236 6.68 -5.68 5.69
C SER A 236 6.73 -7.13 5.17
N ILE A 237 7.92 -7.73 5.06
CA ILE A 237 8.09 -9.12 4.61
C ILE A 237 7.86 -10.11 5.76
N TRP A 238 8.57 -9.95 6.86
CA TRP A 238 8.64 -10.98 7.90
C TRP A 238 7.49 -10.88 8.88
N SER A 239 7.21 -9.69 9.43
CA SER A 239 6.16 -9.53 10.42
C SER A 239 4.78 -9.48 9.79
N TRP A 240 4.60 -8.70 8.71
CA TRP A 240 3.28 -8.47 8.14
C TRP A 240 2.82 -9.54 7.16
N MET A 241 3.74 -10.24 6.48
CA MET A 241 3.39 -11.27 5.51
C MET A 241 3.62 -12.67 6.06
N ILE A 242 4.87 -13.02 6.37
CA ILE A 242 5.24 -14.39 6.75
C ILE A 242 4.68 -14.77 8.13
N PHE A 243 4.82 -13.87 9.12
CA PHE A 243 4.40 -14.09 10.50
C PHE A 243 3.14 -13.31 10.87
N SER A 244 2.29 -13.01 9.88
CA SER A 244 1.02 -12.30 10.10
C SER A 244 0.11 -13.00 11.11
N GLY A 245 0.12 -14.33 11.14
CA GLY A 245 -0.62 -15.17 12.08
C GLY A 245 0.07 -15.43 13.42
N ALA A 246 1.28 -14.89 13.67
CA ALA A 246 2.03 -15.19 14.89
C ALA A 246 1.42 -14.55 16.16
N ASP A 247 0.67 -13.45 16.01
CA ASP A 247 -0.03 -12.81 17.12
C ASP A 247 -1.44 -12.38 16.67
N PRO A 248 -2.50 -12.88 17.32
CA PRO A 248 -3.88 -12.66 16.88
C PRO A 248 -4.34 -11.21 17.04
N LEU A 249 -3.70 -10.39 17.88
CA LEU A 249 -4.06 -8.98 18.04
C LEU A 249 -3.31 -8.13 17.03
N VAL A 250 -2.00 -8.37 16.85
CA VAL A 250 -1.18 -7.63 15.88
C VAL A 250 -1.70 -7.81 14.45
N ARG A 251 -2.28 -8.96 14.11
CA ARG A 251 -2.83 -9.21 12.77
C ARG A 251 -3.86 -8.16 12.34
N TYR A 252 -4.70 -7.68 13.26
CA TYR A 252 -5.71 -6.65 12.98
C TYR A 252 -5.09 -5.27 12.75
N ALA A 253 -3.90 -5.02 13.31
CA ALA A 253 -3.18 -3.76 13.12
C ALA A 253 -2.49 -3.66 11.76
N ILE A 254 -2.16 -4.79 11.14
CA ILE A 254 -1.34 -4.85 9.92
C ILE A 254 -1.94 -3.99 8.79
N PRO A 255 -3.25 -4.09 8.43
CA PRO A 255 -3.83 -3.23 7.39
C PRO A 255 -3.73 -1.74 7.71
N ALA A 256 -3.90 -1.34 8.98
CA ALA A 256 -3.80 0.06 9.39
C ALA A 256 -2.35 0.57 9.30
N LEU A 257 -1.37 -0.22 9.73
CA LEU A 257 0.06 0.12 9.63
C LEU A 257 0.52 0.23 8.17
N HIS A 258 0.06 -0.69 7.32
CA HIS A 258 0.30 -0.65 5.88
C HIS A 258 -0.27 0.63 5.24
N SER A 259 -1.50 0.98 5.60
CA SER A 259 -2.17 2.20 5.13
C SER A 259 -1.46 3.46 5.63
N ILE A 260 -1.00 3.51 6.89
CA ILE A 260 -0.18 4.61 7.41
C ILE A 260 1.12 4.76 6.61
N GLN A 261 1.81 3.65 6.31
CA GLN A 261 3.03 3.65 5.51
C GLN A 261 2.77 4.27 4.13
N TYR A 262 1.66 3.92 3.48
CA TYR A 262 1.25 4.53 2.21
C TYR A 262 0.94 6.02 2.32
N LEU A 263 0.07 6.38 3.28
CA LEU A 263 -0.37 7.76 3.51
C LEU A 263 0.81 8.68 3.83
N PHE A 264 1.85 8.16 4.47
CA PHE A 264 3.10 8.88 4.67
C PHE A 264 3.78 9.27 3.34
N PHE A 265 3.87 8.38 2.35
CA PHE A 265 4.44 8.72 1.04
C PHE A 265 3.53 9.64 0.23
N VAL A 266 2.20 9.48 0.33
CA VAL A 266 1.24 10.41 -0.24
C VAL A 266 1.41 11.82 0.35
N TYR A 267 1.56 11.91 1.67
CA TYR A 267 1.83 13.17 2.37
C TYR A 267 3.13 13.80 1.87
N LEU A 268 4.23 13.04 1.82
CA LEU A 268 5.51 13.53 1.32
C LEU A 268 5.39 14.09 -0.10
N LEU A 269 4.80 13.31 -1.01
CA LEU A 269 4.63 13.68 -2.42
C LEU A 269 3.80 14.96 -2.56
N ASN A 270 2.61 15.02 -1.94
CA ASN A 270 1.70 16.15 -2.12
C ASN A 270 2.19 17.40 -1.39
N LYS A 271 2.81 17.27 -0.22
CA LYS A 271 3.43 18.39 0.48
C LYS A 271 4.57 18.99 -0.34
N ASN A 272 5.49 18.18 -0.82
CA ASN A 272 6.65 18.67 -1.58
C ASN A 272 6.22 19.25 -2.94
N LYS A 273 5.25 18.62 -3.60
CA LYS A 273 4.64 19.17 -4.82
C LYS A 273 3.96 20.51 -4.56
N ALA A 274 3.17 20.63 -3.50
CA ALA A 274 2.50 21.89 -3.15
C ALA A 274 3.51 23.00 -2.83
N LYS A 275 4.54 22.70 -2.03
CA LYS A 275 5.62 23.65 -1.72
C LYS A 275 6.34 24.15 -2.96
N ALA A 276 6.60 23.28 -3.94
CA ALA A 276 7.20 23.68 -5.21
C ALA A 276 6.32 24.63 -6.03
N HIS A 277 5.01 24.69 -5.74
CA HIS A 277 4.05 25.55 -6.41
C HIS A 277 3.61 26.76 -5.59
N GLU A 278 3.92 26.84 -4.29
CA GLU A 278 3.58 27.97 -3.41
C GLU A 278 4.33 29.26 -3.79
N GLY A 279 5.56 29.12 -4.30
CA GLY A 279 6.38 30.25 -4.72
C GLY A 279 6.13 30.71 -6.17
N PRO A 280 6.84 31.76 -6.61
CA PRO A 280 6.90 32.14 -8.01
C PRO A 280 7.30 30.94 -8.89
N PRO A 281 6.75 30.79 -10.11
CA PRO A 281 5.79 31.68 -10.76
C PRO A 281 4.30 31.34 -10.50
N SER A 282 4.01 30.21 -9.83
CA SER A 282 2.63 29.68 -9.78
C SER A 282 1.77 30.16 -8.61
N PHE A 283 2.37 30.65 -7.52
CA PHE A 283 1.67 31.21 -6.33
C PHE A 283 0.45 30.38 -5.88
N GLY A 284 0.61 29.06 -5.83
CA GLY A 284 -0.45 28.12 -5.51
C GLY A 284 -0.86 28.17 -4.03
N ARG A 285 -2.01 27.58 -3.73
CA ARG A 285 -2.48 27.42 -2.33
C ARG A 285 -1.41 26.78 -1.43
N PRO A 286 -1.34 27.17 -0.13
CA PRO A 286 -0.43 26.57 0.83
C PRO A 286 -0.52 25.04 0.87
N ALA A 287 0.60 24.36 1.13
CA ALA A 287 0.70 22.91 1.21
C ALA A 287 -0.21 22.34 2.29
N SER A 288 -0.36 23.03 3.42
CA SER A 288 -1.30 22.64 4.48
C SER A 288 -2.73 22.55 3.95
N VAL A 289 -3.18 23.55 3.19
CA VAL A 289 -4.52 23.58 2.59
C VAL A 289 -4.67 22.49 1.54
N ARG A 290 -3.69 22.30 0.65
CA ARG A 290 -3.75 21.26 -0.39
C ARG A 290 -3.75 19.85 0.19
N VAL A 291 -2.88 19.59 1.16
CA VAL A 291 -2.80 18.28 1.85
C VAL A 291 -4.08 18.04 2.68
N GLY A 292 -4.58 19.05 3.39
CA GLY A 292 -5.83 18.96 4.15
C GLY A 292 -7.04 18.67 3.26
N ALA A 293 -7.15 19.36 2.12
CA ALA A 293 -8.22 19.10 1.15
C ALA A 293 -8.17 17.68 0.59
N ILE A 294 -6.97 17.16 0.26
CA ILE A 294 -6.81 15.77 -0.19
C ILE A 294 -7.21 14.80 0.94
N ALA A 295 -6.82 15.05 2.18
CA ALA A 295 -7.17 14.19 3.32
C ALA A 295 -8.70 14.13 3.53
N LEU A 296 -9.38 15.28 3.54
CA LEU A 296 -10.83 15.36 3.66
C LEU A 296 -11.56 14.69 2.50
N ALA A 297 -11.10 14.91 1.27
CA ALA A 297 -11.66 14.26 0.08
C ALA A 297 -11.47 12.74 0.15
N SER A 298 -10.34 12.27 0.67
CA SER A 298 -10.05 10.83 0.82
C SER A 298 -10.93 10.20 1.89
N LEU A 299 -11.22 10.90 2.99
CA LEU A 299 -12.18 10.45 4.01
C LEU A 299 -13.59 10.32 3.44
N GLY A 300 -14.08 11.37 2.76
CA GLY A 300 -15.42 11.34 2.17
C GLY A 300 -15.57 10.27 1.07
N LEU A 301 -14.58 10.17 0.17
CA LEU A 301 -14.59 9.16 -0.88
C LEU A 301 -14.38 7.74 -0.32
N GLY A 302 -13.54 7.57 0.70
CA GLY A 302 -13.33 6.29 1.38
C GLY A 302 -14.62 5.77 1.99
N TRP A 303 -15.29 6.60 2.79
CA TRP A 303 -16.59 6.26 3.36
C TRP A 303 -17.62 5.90 2.28
N PHE A 304 -17.67 6.68 1.19
CA PHE A 304 -18.58 6.38 0.09
C PHE A 304 -18.28 5.02 -0.58
N LEU A 305 -17.01 4.69 -0.84
CA LEU A 305 -16.63 3.46 -1.53
C LEU A 305 -16.79 2.19 -0.69
N PHE A 306 -16.57 2.28 0.63
CA PHE A 306 -16.56 1.12 1.53
C PHE A 306 -17.82 0.96 2.38
N HIS A 307 -18.65 2.00 2.47
CA HIS A 307 -19.88 1.98 3.27
C HIS A 307 -21.07 2.48 2.46
N GLY A 308 -21.07 3.76 2.07
CA GLY A 308 -22.25 4.40 1.47
C GLY A 308 -22.78 3.69 0.22
N ALA A 309 -21.92 3.51 -0.80
CA ALA A 309 -22.30 2.86 -2.05
C ALA A 309 -22.62 1.36 -1.89
N PRO A 310 -21.75 0.51 -1.30
CA PRO A 310 -22.04 -0.91 -1.23
C PRO A 310 -23.27 -1.24 -0.38
N GLU A 311 -23.44 -0.61 0.79
CA GLU A 311 -24.59 -0.86 1.66
C GLU A 311 -25.91 -0.43 0.99
N PHE A 312 -25.90 0.74 0.32
CA PHE A 312 -27.07 1.20 -0.45
C PHE A 312 -27.43 0.22 -1.58
N LEU A 313 -26.43 -0.27 -2.32
CA LEU A 313 -26.65 -1.17 -3.43
C LEU A 313 -27.14 -2.55 -2.98
N ASP A 314 -26.57 -3.12 -1.91
CA ASP A 314 -27.08 -4.37 -1.35
C ASP A 314 -28.52 -4.20 -0.85
N LEU A 315 -28.83 -3.10 -0.16
CA LEU A 315 -30.21 -2.81 0.28
C LEU A 315 -31.19 -2.69 -0.90
N ALA A 316 -30.76 -2.09 -2.01
CA ALA A 316 -31.61 -1.82 -3.17
C ALA A 316 -31.79 -3.04 -4.09
N PHE A 317 -30.79 -3.92 -4.19
CA PHE A 317 -30.72 -4.95 -5.23
C PHE A 317 -30.63 -6.39 -4.71
N THR A 318 -30.26 -6.60 -3.45
CA THR A 318 -30.15 -7.95 -2.87
C THR A 318 -31.52 -8.39 -2.34
N LYS A 319 -31.93 -9.61 -2.71
CA LYS A 319 -33.24 -10.15 -2.31
C LYS A 319 -33.24 -10.42 -0.81
N LYS A 320 -34.29 -9.96 -0.11
CA LYS A 320 -34.58 -10.42 1.25
C LYS A 320 -35.18 -11.82 1.16
N LEU A 321 -34.42 -12.82 1.59
CA LEU A 321 -34.91 -14.19 1.69
C LEU A 321 -35.77 -14.36 2.95
N PRO A 322 -36.79 -15.25 2.92
CA PRO A 322 -37.50 -15.67 4.12
C PRO A 322 -36.55 -16.24 5.18
N ALA A 323 -36.94 -16.17 6.45
CA ALA A 323 -36.16 -16.73 7.55
C ALA A 323 -35.96 -18.25 7.36
N GLY A 324 -34.70 -18.68 7.24
CA GLY A 324 -34.32 -20.08 7.04
C GLY A 324 -33.76 -20.40 5.65
N ASP A 325 -33.98 -19.54 4.66
CA ASP A 325 -33.39 -19.66 3.33
C ASP A 325 -32.00 -18.98 3.31
N VAL A 326 -31.04 -19.62 2.64
CA VAL A 326 -29.66 -19.11 2.49
C VAL A 326 -29.40 -18.84 1.02
N ASP A 327 -29.03 -17.60 0.68
CA ASP A 327 -28.55 -17.28 -0.67
C ASP A 327 -27.15 -17.89 -0.82
N GLU A 328 -26.89 -18.58 -1.94
CA GLU A 328 -25.55 -19.07 -2.27
C GLU A 328 -24.53 -17.92 -2.26
N MET A 329 -24.94 -16.71 -2.65
CA MET A 329 -24.09 -15.52 -2.69
C MET A 329 -23.86 -14.87 -1.32
N GLY A 330 -24.59 -15.29 -0.29
CA GLY A 330 -24.57 -14.68 1.04
C GLY A 330 -25.34 -13.36 1.14
N PRO A 331 -25.32 -12.69 2.31
CA PRO A 331 -26.19 -11.54 2.59
C PRO A 331 -25.76 -10.23 1.92
N THR A 332 -24.49 -10.09 1.53
CA THR A 332 -23.91 -8.82 1.05
C THR A 332 -22.99 -9.00 -0.18
N PRO A 333 -23.50 -9.58 -1.27
CA PRO A 333 -22.68 -9.90 -2.44
C PRO A 333 -22.17 -8.67 -3.19
N ILE A 334 -22.92 -7.56 -3.20
CA ILE A 334 -22.47 -6.34 -3.87
C ILE A 334 -21.37 -5.67 -3.05
N PHE A 335 -21.48 -5.67 -1.71
CA PHE A 335 -20.40 -5.24 -0.84
C PHE A 335 -19.13 -6.06 -1.10
N ALA A 336 -19.22 -7.39 -1.09
CA ALA A 336 -18.06 -8.26 -1.33
C ALA A 336 -17.42 -7.96 -2.70
N ALA A 337 -18.23 -7.81 -3.75
CA ALA A 337 -17.73 -7.49 -5.10
C ALA A 337 -17.05 -6.11 -5.17
N LEU A 338 -17.65 -5.07 -4.60
CA LEU A 338 -17.09 -3.71 -4.59
C LEU A 338 -15.82 -3.62 -3.72
N PHE A 339 -15.85 -4.22 -2.53
CA PHE A 339 -14.67 -4.30 -1.66
C PHE A 339 -13.48 -4.93 -2.38
N THR A 340 -13.72 -6.06 -3.04
CA THR A 340 -12.71 -6.80 -3.80
C THR A 340 -12.25 -6.01 -5.03
N TYR A 341 -13.17 -5.35 -5.74
CA TYR A 341 -12.86 -4.47 -6.87
C TYR A 341 -11.91 -3.35 -6.47
N VAL A 342 -12.22 -2.63 -5.37
CA VAL A 342 -11.42 -1.49 -4.91
C VAL A 342 -10.01 -1.95 -4.56
N ASN A 343 -9.88 -3.06 -3.83
CA ASN A 343 -8.57 -3.63 -3.47
C ASN A 343 -7.75 -4.00 -4.72
N LEU A 344 -8.34 -4.78 -5.63
CA LEU A 344 -7.64 -5.20 -6.85
C LEU A 344 -7.21 -4.02 -7.70
N HIS A 345 -8.14 -3.12 -8.01
CA HIS A 345 -7.87 -1.95 -8.86
C HIS A 345 -6.83 -1.01 -8.22
N HIS A 346 -6.85 -0.86 -6.90
CA HIS A 346 -5.84 -0.11 -6.16
C HIS A 346 -4.42 -0.63 -6.46
N TYR A 347 -4.19 -1.95 -6.45
CA TYR A 347 -2.87 -2.52 -6.75
C TYR A 347 -2.39 -2.19 -8.17
N PHE A 348 -3.30 -2.16 -9.14
CA PHE A 348 -2.99 -1.78 -10.53
C PHE A 348 -2.70 -0.29 -10.67
N MET A 349 -3.43 0.58 -9.97
CA MET A 349 -3.16 2.02 -9.96
C MET A 349 -1.80 2.32 -9.33
N ASP A 350 -1.50 1.69 -8.20
CA ASP A 350 -0.24 1.83 -7.50
C ASP A 350 0.97 1.37 -8.32
N HIS A 351 0.80 0.33 -9.13
CA HIS A 351 1.80 -0.09 -10.10
C HIS A 351 2.17 1.01 -11.11
N VAL A 352 1.33 2.04 -11.28
CA VAL A 352 1.56 3.18 -12.17
C VAL A 352 2.06 4.41 -11.40
N ILE A 353 1.45 4.72 -10.25
CA ILE A 353 1.76 5.94 -9.47
C ILE A 353 3.20 5.92 -8.97
N TRP A 354 3.66 4.79 -8.41
CA TRP A 354 4.92 4.73 -7.67
C TRP A 354 6.13 4.32 -8.52
N ARG A 355 5.96 4.26 -9.85
CA ARG A 355 7.03 3.96 -10.81
C ARG A 355 8.00 5.13 -10.94
N ARG A 356 9.29 4.83 -11.06
CA ARG A 356 10.34 5.83 -11.29
C ARG A 356 10.10 6.65 -12.57
N GLU A 357 9.46 6.05 -13.56
CA GLU A 357 9.09 6.69 -14.82
C GLU A 357 7.97 7.73 -14.67
N ASN A 358 7.22 7.72 -13.55
CA ASN A 358 6.25 8.76 -13.26
C ASN A 358 6.99 10.04 -12.80
N PRO A 359 6.88 11.16 -13.55
CA PRO A 359 7.58 12.40 -13.21
C PRO A 359 7.27 12.94 -11.82
N GLU A 360 6.10 12.62 -11.25
CA GLU A 360 5.71 13.11 -9.92
C GLU A 360 6.52 12.47 -8.78
N THR A 361 7.12 11.30 -9.00
CA THR A 361 7.93 10.63 -7.97
C THR A 361 9.18 11.41 -7.58
N LYS A 362 9.60 12.41 -8.37
CA LYS A 362 10.66 13.34 -8.00
C LYS A 362 10.37 14.08 -6.68
N TYR A 363 9.10 14.32 -6.37
CA TYR A 363 8.67 15.00 -5.14
C TYR A 363 8.76 14.12 -3.88
N LEU A 364 9.07 12.82 -4.02
CA LEU A 364 9.38 11.96 -2.87
C LEU A 364 10.75 12.28 -2.28
N GLN A 365 11.63 12.91 -3.06
CA GLN A 365 12.89 13.46 -2.56
C GLN A 365 12.63 14.86 -2.00
N ASP A 366 13.41 15.25 -0.98
CA ASP A 366 13.35 16.64 -0.52
C ASP A 366 13.78 17.54 -1.68
N ALA A 367 13.04 18.63 -1.92
CA ALA A 367 13.40 19.58 -2.97
C ALA A 367 14.84 20.06 -2.71
N PRO A 368 15.68 20.18 -3.76
CA PRO A 368 16.94 20.90 -3.59
C PRO A 368 16.59 22.30 -3.02
N PRO A 369 17.37 22.83 -2.08
CA PRO A 369 17.15 24.19 -1.60
C PRO A 369 17.03 25.11 -2.81
N ALA A 370 16.03 26.01 -2.78
CA ALA A 370 15.86 27.00 -3.84
C ALA A 370 17.22 27.62 -4.11
N VAL A 371 17.68 27.53 -5.36
CA VAL A 371 18.85 28.29 -5.79
C VAL A 371 18.46 29.73 -5.51
N ILE A 372 19.07 30.33 -4.48
CA ILE A 372 18.96 31.76 -4.22
C ILE A 372 19.44 32.37 -5.53
N ALA A 373 18.52 32.96 -6.29
CA ALA A 373 18.89 33.70 -7.47
C ALA A 373 19.98 34.69 -7.04
N PRO A 374 21.12 34.77 -7.77
CA PRO A 374 22.11 35.78 -7.46
C PRO A 374 21.39 37.13 -7.33
N PRO A 375 21.75 37.96 -6.32
CA PRO A 375 21.12 39.25 -6.13
C PRO A 375 21.10 39.98 -7.48
N ALA A 376 19.94 40.53 -7.83
CA ALA A 376 19.77 41.31 -9.05
C ALA A 376 20.95 42.29 -9.14
N ALA A 377 21.67 42.25 -10.26
CA ALA A 377 22.77 43.17 -10.51
C ALA A 377 22.26 44.58 -10.20
N GLU A 378 23.00 45.32 -9.36
CA GLU A 378 22.72 46.73 -9.09
C GLU A 378 22.48 47.43 -10.44
N PRO A 379 21.40 48.21 -10.58
CA PRO A 379 21.24 49.02 -11.77
C PRO A 379 22.45 49.93 -11.87
N GLU A 380 23.22 49.71 -12.93
CA GLU A 380 24.34 50.52 -13.35
C GLU A 380 23.86 51.98 -13.31
N ARG A 381 24.40 52.76 -12.37
CA ARG A 381 24.13 54.20 -12.30
C ARG A 381 24.58 54.76 -13.64
N LEU A 382 23.61 55.12 -14.47
CA LEU A 382 23.81 55.94 -15.66
C LEU A 382 24.51 57.23 -15.22
N ALA A 383 25.82 57.27 -15.44
CA ALA A 383 26.58 58.50 -15.53
C ALA A 383 26.37 59.04 -16.95
N ALA A 384 25.45 60.00 -17.08
CA ALA A 384 25.40 60.99 -18.15
C ALA A 384 24.60 62.20 -17.64
#